data_AF-A0A6P0X7F4-F1
#
_entry.id   AF-A0A6P0X7F4-F1
#
_cell.length_a   1.000
_cell.length_b   1.000
_cell.length_c   1.000
_cell.angle_alpha   90.00
_cell.angle_beta   90.00
_cell.angle_gamma   90.00
#
_symmetry.space_group_name_H-M   'P 1'
#
loop_
_entity.id
_entity.type
_entity.pdbx_description
1 polymer ?
#
loop_
_entity_poly.entity_id
_entity_poly.type
_entity_poly.pdbx_seq_one_letter_code
_entity_poly.pdbx_strand_id
1 'polypeptide(L)'
;MIKEVADALKRKEYKTAARLLKQLLREEPDNPWVRLYLGRLYEETSKLEAAEENYRQLLKSTTNPKIMSQARQGLGRLQAREQEQRQQALAQATATPGSQELGVFVLEAIAAEVKQAAAQKFAQIMQLDPYSARLQLPSRGWRLYRTGAVGKLEFYASSLRQAEIPCFCATLADIRKINVFSLNYFSEISYEGATVVCRNSQEQLGSLTFNWSEVSQRVEYPGYRVI
;
A
#
# COMPACT_ATOMS: atom_id res chain seq x y z
N MET A 1 -38.50 -21.83 0.27
CA MET A 1 -37.03 -21.88 0.45
C MET A 1 -36.33 -20.52 0.38
N ILE A 2 -36.38 -19.74 -0.71
CA ILE A 2 -35.66 -18.44 -0.79
C ILE A 2 -36.09 -17.45 0.30
N LYS A 3 -37.41 -17.38 0.59
CA LYS A 3 -37.93 -16.56 1.70
C LYS A 3 -37.38 -17.00 3.05
N GLU A 4 -37.26 -18.31 3.28
CA GLU A 4 -36.70 -18.87 4.52
C GLU A 4 -35.21 -18.52 4.69
N VAL A 5 -34.44 -18.49 3.60
CA VAL A 5 -33.05 -18.00 3.63
C VAL A 5 -33.01 -16.54 4.06
N ALA A 6 -33.86 -15.70 3.49
CA ALA A 6 -33.93 -14.28 3.84
C ALA A 6 -34.28 -14.07 5.31
N ASP A 7 -35.21 -14.86 5.84
CA ASP A 7 -35.63 -14.79 7.25
C ASP A 7 -34.55 -15.34 8.19
N ALA A 8 -33.89 -16.45 7.84
CA ALA A 8 -32.75 -16.97 8.60
C ALA A 8 -31.61 -15.95 8.69
N LEU A 9 -31.28 -15.26 7.58
CA LEU A 9 -30.28 -14.19 7.57
C LEU A 9 -30.68 -13.00 8.46
N LYS A 10 -31.96 -12.58 8.44
CA LYS A 10 -32.45 -11.51 9.33
C LYS A 10 -32.36 -11.90 10.81
N ARG A 11 -32.60 -13.18 11.13
CA ARG A 11 -32.50 -13.73 12.49
C ARG A 11 -31.07 -14.08 12.91
N LYS A 12 -30.08 -13.82 12.06
CA LYS A 12 -28.66 -14.20 12.27
C LYS A 12 -28.44 -15.71 12.44
N GLU A 13 -29.36 -16.52 11.91
CA GLU A 13 -29.25 -17.99 11.91
C GLU A 13 -28.36 -18.45 10.75
N TYR A 14 -27.07 -18.09 10.79
CA TYR A 14 -26.15 -18.28 9.67
C TYR A 14 -25.97 -19.76 9.28
N LYS A 15 -26.01 -20.68 10.24
CA LYS A 15 -25.94 -22.13 9.98
C LYS A 15 -27.16 -22.62 9.20
N THR A 16 -28.35 -22.16 9.58
CA THR A 16 -29.61 -22.48 8.89
C THR A 16 -29.61 -21.91 7.48
N ALA A 17 -29.23 -20.63 7.33
CA ALA A 17 -29.12 -19.98 6.03
C ALA A 17 -28.13 -20.70 5.10
N ALA A 18 -26.95 -21.10 5.62
CA ALA A 18 -25.96 -21.86 4.86
C ALA A 18 -26.48 -23.22 4.38
N ARG A 19 -27.19 -23.96 5.24
CA ARG A 19 -27.80 -25.25 4.88
C ARG A 19 -28.84 -25.08 3.77
N LEU A 20 -29.74 -24.11 3.91
CA LEU A 20 -30.78 -23.82 2.92
C LEU A 20 -30.18 -23.36 1.58
N LEU A 21 -29.16 -22.49 1.63
CA LEU A 21 -28.44 -22.04 0.43
C LEU A 21 -27.71 -23.18 -0.27
N LYS A 22 -27.09 -24.10 0.47
CA LYS A 22 -26.42 -25.27 -0.10
C LYS A 22 -27.40 -26.19 -0.84
N GLN A 23 -28.62 -26.35 -0.32
CA GLN A 23 -29.67 -27.10 -0.99
C GLN A 23 -30.14 -26.37 -2.27
N LEU A 24 -30.44 -25.08 -2.15
CA LEU A 24 -30.87 -24.25 -3.28
C LEU A 24 -29.82 -24.18 -4.41
N LEU A 25 -28.52 -24.18 -4.08
CA LEU A 25 -27.46 -24.22 -5.09
C LEU A 25 -27.40 -25.53 -5.87
N ARG A 26 -27.91 -26.64 -5.31
CA ARG A 26 -27.99 -27.94 -6.02
C ARG A 26 -29.21 -28.01 -6.91
N GLU A 27 -30.33 -27.47 -6.44
CA GLU A 27 -31.61 -27.49 -7.15
C GLU A 27 -31.66 -26.43 -8.25
N GLU A 28 -31.13 -25.23 -7.97
CA GLU A 28 -31.21 -24.04 -8.83
C GLU A 28 -29.85 -23.29 -8.88
N PRO A 29 -28.80 -23.89 -9.48
CA PRO A 29 -27.44 -23.33 -9.50
C PRO A 29 -27.33 -21.96 -10.20
N ASP A 30 -28.25 -21.68 -11.12
CA ASP A 30 -28.28 -20.45 -11.91
C ASP A 30 -29.24 -19.39 -11.35
N ASN A 31 -29.92 -19.65 -10.23
CA ASN A 31 -30.83 -18.67 -9.65
C ASN A 31 -30.04 -17.48 -9.05
N PRO A 32 -30.21 -16.26 -9.58
CA PRO A 32 -29.44 -15.10 -9.11
C PRO A 32 -29.79 -14.67 -7.67
N TRP A 33 -30.98 -15.04 -7.16
CA TRP A 33 -31.35 -14.80 -5.76
C TRP A 33 -30.51 -15.65 -4.80
N VAL A 34 -30.24 -16.91 -5.18
CA VAL A 34 -29.41 -17.81 -4.37
C VAL A 34 -28.00 -17.24 -4.26
N ARG A 35 -27.44 -16.76 -5.39
CA ARG A 35 -26.13 -16.07 -5.40
C ARG A 35 -26.15 -14.79 -4.55
N LEU A 36 -27.18 -13.96 -4.66
CA LEU A 36 -27.31 -12.75 -3.84
C LEU A 36 -27.28 -13.03 -2.34
N TYR A 37 -28.04 -14.03 -1.90
CA TYR A 37 -28.10 -14.42 -0.49
C TYR A 37 -26.83 -15.13 -0.02
N LEU A 38 -26.09 -15.80 -0.91
CA LEU A 38 -24.76 -16.31 -0.62
C LEU A 38 -23.76 -15.18 -0.34
N GLY A 39 -23.73 -14.14 -1.18
CA GLY A 39 -22.92 -12.94 -0.92
C GLY A 39 -23.28 -12.29 0.41
N ARG A 40 -24.57 -12.21 0.74
CA ARG A 40 -25.03 -11.67 2.04
C ARG A 40 -24.62 -12.55 3.22
N LEU A 41 -24.67 -13.87 3.08
CA LEU A 41 -24.18 -14.79 4.11
C LEU A 41 -22.67 -14.59 4.34
N TYR A 42 -21.88 -14.41 3.28
CA TYR A 42 -20.46 -14.10 3.40
C TYR A 42 -20.21 -12.76 4.10
N GLU A 43 -20.97 -11.72 3.77
CA GLU A 43 -20.90 -10.42 4.44
C GLU A 43 -21.17 -10.52 5.95
N GLU A 44 -22.21 -11.27 6.34
CA GLU A 44 -22.62 -11.44 7.73
C GLU A 44 -21.69 -12.37 8.52
N THR A 45 -20.91 -13.21 7.84
CA THR A 45 -19.94 -14.13 8.45
C THR A 45 -18.49 -13.62 8.35
N SER A 46 -18.31 -12.32 8.08
CA SER A 46 -17.02 -11.63 7.98
C SER A 46 -16.08 -12.16 6.91
N LYS A 47 -16.60 -12.84 5.88
CA LYS A 47 -15.84 -13.29 4.71
C LYS A 47 -15.93 -12.23 3.62
N LEU A 48 -15.33 -11.06 3.86
CA LEU A 48 -15.58 -9.85 3.09
C LEU A 48 -15.10 -9.97 1.63
N GLU A 49 -13.93 -10.57 1.40
CA GLU A 49 -13.37 -10.77 0.05
C GLU A 49 -14.26 -11.73 -0.77
N ALA A 50 -14.74 -12.80 -0.13
CA ALA A 50 -15.65 -13.74 -0.77
C ALA A 50 -17.02 -13.11 -1.07
N ALA A 51 -17.51 -12.23 -0.19
CA ALA A 51 -18.74 -11.48 -0.40
C ALA A 51 -18.59 -10.52 -1.59
N GLU A 52 -17.48 -9.78 -1.65
CA GLU A 52 -17.20 -8.84 -2.73
C GLU A 52 -17.12 -9.55 -4.09
N GLU A 53 -16.33 -10.62 -4.19
CA GLU A 53 -16.20 -11.37 -5.45
C GLU A 53 -17.55 -11.93 -5.88
N ASN A 54 -18.33 -12.47 -4.94
CA ASN A 54 -19.67 -12.98 -5.23
C ASN A 54 -20.61 -11.90 -5.78
N TYR A 55 -20.65 -10.72 -5.15
CA TYR A 55 -21.47 -9.61 -5.65
C TYR A 55 -21.01 -9.08 -7.00
N ARG A 56 -19.69 -8.98 -7.23
CA ARG A 56 -19.13 -8.56 -8.53
C ARG A 56 -19.47 -9.56 -9.64
N GLN A 57 -19.36 -10.86 -9.38
CA GLN A 57 -19.75 -11.90 -10.33
C GLN A 57 -21.26 -11.86 -10.60
N LEU A 58 -22.07 -11.71 -9.56
CA LEU A 58 -23.53 -11.60 -9.69
C LEU A 58 -23.94 -10.43 -10.59
N LEU A 59 -23.30 -9.27 -10.44
CA LEU A 59 -23.56 -8.09 -11.27
C LEU A 59 -23.16 -8.26 -12.73
N LYS A 60 -22.20 -9.16 -13.04
CA LYS A 60 -21.84 -9.50 -14.43
C LYS A 60 -22.83 -10.47 -15.07
N SER A 61 -23.47 -11.33 -14.29
CA SER A 61 -24.32 -12.40 -14.81
C SER A 61 -25.83 -12.11 -14.77
N THR A 62 -26.29 -11.13 -13.99
CA THR A 62 -27.72 -10.85 -13.80
C THR A 62 -28.18 -9.57 -14.49
N THR A 63 -29.37 -9.60 -15.07
CA THR A 63 -30.07 -8.45 -15.65
C THR A 63 -31.24 -7.97 -14.78
N ASN A 64 -31.54 -8.66 -13.67
CA ASN A 64 -32.66 -8.32 -12.80
C ASN A 64 -32.36 -7.03 -12.01
N PRO A 65 -33.10 -5.92 -12.22
CA PRO A 65 -32.78 -4.64 -11.60
C PRO A 65 -32.79 -4.66 -10.07
N LYS A 66 -33.69 -5.45 -9.46
CA LYS A 66 -33.82 -5.56 -8.01
C LYS A 66 -32.60 -6.24 -7.40
N ILE A 67 -32.12 -7.32 -8.02
CA ILE A 67 -30.94 -8.07 -7.58
C ILE A 67 -29.69 -7.22 -7.77
N MET A 68 -29.56 -6.54 -8.92
CA MET A 68 -28.45 -5.62 -9.17
C MET A 68 -28.38 -4.50 -8.13
N SER A 69 -29.53 -3.89 -7.79
CA SER A 69 -29.61 -2.87 -6.75
C SER A 69 -29.14 -3.40 -5.39
N GLN A 70 -29.61 -4.59 -4.98
CA GLN A 70 -29.22 -5.20 -3.71
C GLN A 70 -27.75 -5.62 -3.67
N ALA A 71 -27.19 -6.13 -4.77
CA ALA A 71 -25.78 -6.47 -4.87
C ALA A 71 -24.89 -5.21 -4.79
N ARG A 72 -25.28 -4.12 -5.47
CA ARG A 72 -24.61 -2.81 -5.35
C ARG A 72 -24.66 -2.26 -3.93
N GLN A 73 -25.80 -2.37 -3.25
CA GLN A 73 -25.90 -2.00 -1.83
C GLN A 73 -24.97 -2.85 -0.94
N GLY A 74 -24.86 -4.15 -1.22
CA GLY A 74 -23.90 -5.04 -0.54
C GLY A 74 -22.46 -4.56 -0.70
N LEU A 75 -22.03 -4.30 -1.93
CA LEU A 75 -20.71 -3.73 -2.21
C LEU A 75 -20.49 -2.39 -1.50
N GLY A 76 -21.48 -1.50 -1.50
CA GLY A 76 -21.39 -0.22 -0.79
C GLY A 76 -21.19 -0.38 0.72
N ARG A 77 -21.83 -1.37 1.35
CA ARG A 77 -21.61 -1.67 2.78
C ARG A 77 -20.22 -2.23 3.04
N LEU A 78 -19.73 -3.12 2.18
CA LEU A 78 -18.38 -3.67 2.30
C LEU A 78 -17.33 -2.56 2.19
N GLN A 79 -17.46 -1.68 1.20
CA GLN A 79 -16.59 -0.52 1.02
C GLN A 79 -16.62 0.43 2.22
N ALA A 80 -17.81 0.70 2.77
CA ALA A 80 -17.94 1.55 3.96
C ALA A 80 -17.22 0.96 5.17
N ARG A 81 -17.37 -0.35 5.42
CA ARG A 81 -16.66 -1.05 6.50
C ARG A 81 -15.14 -1.01 6.32
N GLU A 82 -14.66 -1.27 5.10
CA GLU A 82 -13.23 -1.21 4.79
C GLU A 82 -12.67 0.22 5.02
N GLN A 83 -13.41 1.23 4.56
CA GLN A 83 -13.01 2.63 4.73
C GLN A 83 -12.97 3.04 6.21
N GLU A 84 -13.95 2.61 7.01
CA GLU A 84 -13.99 2.86 8.44
C GLU A 84 -12.81 2.20 9.17
N GLN A 85 -12.56 0.92 8.89
CA GLN A 85 -11.40 0.20 9.46
C GLN A 85 -10.08 0.88 9.09
N ARG A 86 -9.94 1.31 7.83
CA ARG A 86 -8.76 2.04 7.35
C ARG A 86 -8.60 3.38 8.08
N GLN A 87 -9.67 4.13 8.28
CA GLN A 87 -9.65 5.39 9.01
C GLN A 87 -9.23 5.18 10.48
N GLN A 88 -9.75 4.14 11.13
CA GLN A 88 -9.37 3.78 12.49
C GLN A 88 -7.88 3.40 12.58
N ALA A 89 -7.38 2.58 11.65
CA ALA A 89 -5.98 2.20 11.61
C ALA A 89 -5.05 3.41 11.36
N LEU A 90 -5.47 4.32 10.48
CA LEU A 90 -4.77 5.59 10.27
C LEU A 90 -4.76 6.46 11.53
N ALA A 91 -5.89 6.59 12.21
CA ALA A 91 -5.99 7.35 13.45
C ALA A 91 -5.03 6.81 14.51
N GLN A 92 -4.99 5.48 14.69
CA GLN A 92 -4.07 4.81 15.60
C GLN A 92 -2.60 5.06 15.21
N ALA A 93 -2.25 4.93 13.92
CA ALA A 93 -0.90 5.20 13.43
C ALA A 93 -0.45 6.66 13.69
N THR A 94 -1.39 7.60 13.70
CA THR A 94 -1.12 9.02 13.97
C THR A 94 -1.27 9.45 15.44
N ALA A 95 -1.62 8.53 16.34
CA ALA A 95 -1.79 8.79 17.76
C ALA A 95 -0.51 8.51 18.59
N THR A 96 0.51 7.90 17.99
CA THR A 96 1.75 7.53 18.68
C THR A 96 2.64 8.76 18.90
N PRO A 97 3.33 8.92 20.05
CA PRO A 97 4.31 9.99 20.22
C PRO A 97 5.36 9.96 19.10
N GLY A 98 5.64 11.11 18.48
CA GLY A 98 6.56 11.22 17.32
C GLY A 98 5.91 10.95 15.96
N SER A 99 4.68 10.43 15.88
CA SER A 99 4.01 10.14 14.60
C SER A 99 3.67 11.39 13.78
N GLN A 100 3.64 12.56 14.42
CA GLN A 100 3.37 13.85 13.80
C GLN A 100 4.64 14.53 13.26
N GLU A 101 5.81 13.93 13.47
CA GLU A 101 7.05 14.43 12.89
C GLU A 101 6.96 14.47 11.37
N LEU A 102 7.52 15.52 10.78
CA LEU A 102 7.54 15.67 9.34
C LEU A 102 8.54 14.68 8.75
N GLY A 103 8.05 13.83 7.84
CA GLY A 103 8.84 12.85 7.11
C GLY A 103 8.63 12.93 5.62
N VAL A 104 9.48 12.18 4.92
CA VAL A 104 9.43 11.91 3.49
C VAL A 104 8.99 10.48 3.26
N PHE A 105 8.20 10.24 2.22
CA PHE A 105 7.83 8.91 1.77
C PHE A 105 8.35 8.69 0.36
N VAL A 106 9.22 7.69 0.22
CA VAL A 106 9.99 7.43 -0.98
C VAL A 106 9.61 6.07 -1.55
N LEU A 107 9.33 6.04 -2.86
CA LEU A 107 9.12 4.82 -3.63
C LEU A 107 10.42 4.44 -4.31
N GLU A 108 10.73 3.15 -4.30
CA GLU A 108 11.92 2.63 -4.94
C GLU A 108 11.60 2.07 -6.33
N ALA A 109 12.64 1.87 -7.13
CA ALA A 109 12.52 1.37 -8.48
C ALA A 109 11.87 -0.02 -8.49
N ILE A 110 10.94 -0.22 -9.41
CA ILE A 110 10.26 -1.49 -9.62
C ILE A 110 10.57 -2.01 -11.02
N ALA A 111 10.95 -3.28 -11.09
CA ALA A 111 11.23 -3.97 -12.34
C ALA A 111 10.01 -3.98 -13.26
N ALA A 112 10.23 -3.87 -14.57
CA ALA A 112 9.16 -3.66 -15.54
C ALA A 112 8.14 -4.82 -15.56
N GLU A 113 8.62 -6.04 -15.28
CA GLU A 113 7.89 -7.30 -15.29
C GLU A 113 6.80 -7.32 -14.20
N VAL A 114 7.12 -6.83 -13.01
CA VAL A 114 6.20 -6.82 -11.86
C VAL A 114 5.42 -5.50 -11.74
N LYS A 115 5.81 -4.47 -12.48
CA LYS A 115 5.24 -3.11 -12.39
C LYS A 115 3.72 -3.08 -12.60
N GLN A 116 3.19 -3.91 -13.49
CA GLN A 116 1.75 -3.94 -13.75
C GLN A 116 0.96 -4.49 -12.54
N ALA A 117 1.41 -5.60 -11.96
CA ALA A 117 0.80 -6.17 -10.76
C ALA A 117 0.97 -5.22 -9.56
N ALA A 118 2.16 -4.65 -9.39
CA ALA A 118 2.43 -3.64 -8.37
C ALA A 118 1.52 -2.41 -8.51
N ALA A 119 1.26 -1.94 -9.73
CA ALA A 119 0.36 -0.82 -9.96
C ALA A 119 -1.09 -1.11 -9.51
N GLN A 120 -1.57 -2.34 -9.69
CA GLN A 120 -2.91 -2.73 -9.22
C GLN A 120 -2.98 -2.74 -7.69
N LYS A 121 -1.99 -3.34 -7.02
CA LYS A 121 -1.91 -3.34 -5.54
C LYS A 121 -1.74 -1.90 -5.01
N PHE A 122 -0.87 -1.10 -5.62
CA PHE A 122 -0.65 0.31 -5.27
C PHE A 122 -1.94 1.13 -5.40
N ALA A 123 -2.69 0.93 -6.49
CA ALA A 123 -3.96 1.59 -6.74
C ALA A 123 -4.97 1.33 -5.61
N GLN A 124 -5.10 0.07 -5.17
CA GLN A 124 -6.00 -0.32 -4.07
C GLN A 124 -5.59 0.31 -2.74
N ILE A 125 -4.30 0.28 -2.41
CA ILE A 125 -3.76 0.80 -1.15
C ILE A 125 -3.90 2.33 -1.11
N MET A 126 -3.57 3.00 -2.22
CA MET A 126 -3.55 4.46 -2.31
C MET A 126 -4.88 5.08 -2.74
N GLN A 127 -5.90 4.27 -3.01
CA GLN A 127 -7.21 4.70 -3.54
C GLN A 127 -7.08 5.52 -4.83
N LEU A 128 -6.25 5.03 -5.74
CA LEU A 128 -6.02 5.62 -7.06
C LEU A 128 -6.59 4.69 -8.13
N ASP A 129 -6.83 5.22 -9.32
CA ASP A 129 -7.06 4.36 -10.47
C ASP A 129 -5.74 3.66 -10.90
N PRO A 130 -5.81 2.48 -11.56
CA PRO A 130 -4.62 1.72 -11.96
C PRO A 130 -3.67 2.46 -12.90
N TYR A 131 -4.19 3.36 -13.74
CA TYR A 131 -3.37 4.11 -14.69
C TYR A 131 -2.53 5.16 -13.96
N SER A 132 -3.16 5.98 -13.12
CA SER A 132 -2.48 6.96 -12.28
C SER A 132 -1.48 6.30 -11.34
N ALA A 133 -1.84 5.18 -10.72
CA ALA A 133 -0.95 4.39 -9.86
C ALA A 133 0.33 3.96 -10.59
N ARG A 134 0.21 3.44 -11.83
CA ARG A 134 1.34 3.02 -12.64
C ARG A 134 2.33 4.15 -12.94
N LEU A 135 1.84 5.38 -13.11
CA LEU A 135 2.68 6.56 -13.37
C LEU A 135 3.47 7.03 -12.14
N GLN A 136 3.01 6.70 -10.93
CA GLN A 136 3.71 7.06 -9.70
C GLN A 136 4.88 6.12 -9.41
N LEU A 137 4.76 4.83 -9.76
CA LEU A 137 5.80 3.84 -9.53
C LEU A 137 7.03 4.09 -10.43
N PRO A 138 8.21 4.39 -9.87
CA PRO A 138 9.42 4.60 -10.65
C PRO A 138 9.94 3.26 -11.20
N SER A 139 10.52 3.30 -12.40
CA SER A 139 11.23 2.14 -12.97
C SER A 139 12.75 2.19 -12.71
N ARG A 140 13.25 3.34 -12.25
CA ARG A 140 14.67 3.59 -11.98
C ARG A 140 14.80 4.60 -10.84
N GLY A 141 15.81 4.42 -10.01
CA GLY A 141 16.11 5.30 -8.88
C GLY A 141 14.99 5.38 -7.85
N TRP A 142 15.15 6.30 -6.91
CA TRP A 142 14.17 6.62 -5.91
C TRP A 142 13.29 7.79 -6.35
N ARG A 143 12.02 7.74 -5.97
CA ARG A 143 11.08 8.84 -6.19
C ARG A 143 10.50 9.29 -4.86
N LEU A 144 10.72 10.56 -4.53
CA LEU A 144 9.95 11.22 -3.47
C LEU A 144 8.48 11.26 -3.91
N TYR A 145 7.63 10.50 -3.22
CA TYR A 145 6.22 10.39 -3.56
C TYR A 145 5.39 11.44 -2.83
N ARG A 146 5.62 11.62 -1.51
CA ARG A 146 4.97 12.68 -0.73
C ARG A 146 5.71 12.97 0.58
N THR A 147 5.32 14.06 1.23
CA THR A 147 5.76 14.44 2.57
C THR A 147 4.54 14.55 3.51
N GLY A 148 4.77 14.50 4.82
CA GLY A 148 3.71 14.64 5.82
C GLY A 148 4.07 13.99 7.15
N ALA A 149 3.08 13.84 8.04
CA ALA A 149 3.23 13.18 9.33
C ALA A 149 3.72 11.73 9.17
N VAL A 150 4.87 11.41 9.77
CA VAL A 150 5.58 10.14 9.54
C VAL A 150 4.74 8.92 9.89
N GLY A 151 3.90 8.96 10.91
CA GLY A 151 3.04 7.82 11.26
C GLY A 151 2.00 7.53 10.19
N LYS A 152 1.43 8.58 9.57
CA LYS A 152 0.58 8.41 8.39
C LYS A 152 1.39 7.83 7.24
N LEU A 153 2.60 8.33 6.98
CA LEU A 153 3.43 7.83 5.90
C LEU A 153 3.77 6.33 6.08
N GLU A 154 4.18 5.95 7.29
CA GLU A 154 4.52 4.57 7.65
C GLU A 154 3.33 3.62 7.57
N PHE A 155 2.11 4.07 7.91
CA PHE A 155 0.92 3.26 7.68
C PHE A 155 0.84 2.78 6.21
N TYR A 156 0.95 3.69 5.25
CA TYR A 156 0.89 3.30 3.83
C TYR A 156 2.16 2.56 3.39
N ALA A 157 3.33 2.95 3.88
CA ALA A 157 4.58 2.26 3.56
C ALA A 157 4.54 0.79 4.03
N SER A 158 3.97 0.52 5.21
CA SER A 158 3.78 -0.83 5.72
C SER A 158 2.86 -1.67 4.82
N SER A 159 1.72 -1.12 4.40
CA SER A 159 0.78 -1.77 3.50
C SER A 159 1.42 -2.04 2.13
N LEU A 160 2.25 -1.13 1.63
CA LEU A 160 2.95 -1.29 0.37
C LEU A 160 4.07 -2.33 0.45
N ARG A 161 4.84 -2.37 1.55
CA ARG A 161 5.84 -3.43 1.77
C ARG A 161 5.20 -4.82 1.87
N GLN A 162 4.05 -4.95 2.55
CA GLN A 162 3.27 -6.20 2.57
C GLN A 162 2.77 -6.61 1.18
N ALA A 163 2.52 -5.64 0.31
CA ALA A 163 2.17 -5.85 -1.09
C ALA A 163 3.38 -6.08 -2.02
N GLU A 164 4.60 -6.20 -1.46
CA GLU A 164 5.87 -6.40 -2.17
C GLU A 164 6.26 -5.18 -3.04
N ILE A 165 5.86 -3.99 -2.62
CA ILE A 165 6.19 -2.71 -3.27
C ILE A 165 7.30 -2.03 -2.45
N PRO A 166 8.54 -1.94 -2.96
CA PRO A 166 9.67 -1.44 -2.21
C PRO A 166 9.54 0.07 -1.97
N CYS A 167 9.62 0.45 -0.70
CA CYS A 167 9.47 1.83 -0.26
C CYS A 167 9.91 2.00 1.20
N PHE A 168 10.27 3.23 1.56
CA PHE A 168 10.65 3.59 2.92
C PHE A 168 10.16 5.00 3.29
N CYS A 169 10.10 5.27 4.59
CA CYS A 169 9.96 6.62 5.10
C CYS A 169 11.20 7.01 5.89
N ALA A 170 11.48 8.32 5.94
CA ALA A 170 12.52 8.88 6.79
C ALA A 170 12.00 10.18 7.39
N THR A 171 12.33 10.45 8.66
CA THR A 171 11.99 11.73 9.29
C THR A 171 12.98 12.81 8.83
N LEU A 172 12.55 14.06 8.80
CA LEU A 172 13.48 15.17 8.60
C LEU A 172 14.49 15.29 9.74
N ALA A 173 14.13 14.87 10.95
CA ALA A 173 15.04 14.86 12.09
C ALA A 173 16.22 13.91 11.85
N ASP A 174 15.97 12.72 11.31
CA ASP A 174 17.02 11.76 10.99
C ASP A 174 17.86 12.20 9.80
N ILE A 175 17.23 12.77 8.77
CA ILE A 175 17.96 13.32 7.61
C ILE A 175 18.91 14.44 8.04
N ARG A 176 18.50 15.30 8.98
CA ARG A 176 19.35 16.39 9.51
C ARG A 176 20.55 15.92 10.32
N LYS A 177 20.56 14.67 10.80
CA LYS A 177 21.73 14.08 11.49
C LYS A 177 22.82 13.65 10.51
N ILE A 178 22.53 13.62 9.21
CA ILE A 178 23.49 13.24 8.18
C ILE A 178 24.48 14.39 7.97
N ASN A 179 25.75 14.13 8.24
CA ASN A 179 26.81 15.08 7.98
C ASN A 179 27.20 15.02 6.49
N VAL A 180 27.01 16.13 5.79
CA VAL A 180 27.44 16.28 4.40
C VAL A 180 28.69 17.15 4.38
N PHE A 181 29.75 16.62 3.77
CA PHE A 181 31.01 17.31 3.59
C PHE A 181 31.26 17.53 2.10
N SER A 182 31.53 18.77 1.70
CA SER A 182 31.95 19.08 0.33
C SER A 182 33.46 18.85 0.23
N LEU A 183 33.87 17.97 -0.69
CA LEU A 183 35.27 17.62 -0.88
C LEU A 183 35.99 18.71 -1.68
N ASN A 184 37.12 19.19 -1.17
CA ASN A 184 37.98 20.13 -1.88
C ASN A 184 39.06 19.39 -2.66
N TYR A 185 39.88 18.59 -1.97
CA TYR A 185 40.92 17.76 -2.58
C TYR A 185 41.32 16.61 -1.65
N PHE A 186 41.97 15.61 -2.22
CA PHE A 186 42.61 14.52 -1.47
C PHE A 186 44.02 14.96 -1.07
N SER A 187 44.33 14.96 0.22
CA SER A 187 45.68 15.30 0.70
C SER A 187 46.60 14.07 0.72
N GLU A 188 46.05 12.90 1.05
CA GLU A 188 46.78 11.64 1.08
C GLU A 188 45.91 10.53 0.51
N ILE A 189 46.49 9.69 -0.33
CA ILE A 189 45.82 8.53 -0.92
C ILE A 189 46.76 7.34 -0.77
N SER A 190 46.26 6.26 -0.17
CA SER A 190 46.96 4.99 -0.05
C SER A 190 46.06 3.84 -0.54
N TYR A 191 46.63 2.63 -0.56
CA TYR A 191 45.88 1.43 -0.93
C TYR A 191 44.79 1.08 0.11
N GLU A 192 44.97 1.46 1.37
CA GLU A 192 44.07 1.12 2.48
C GLU A 192 43.01 2.20 2.73
N GLY A 193 43.31 3.47 2.43
CA GLY A 193 42.38 4.57 2.66
C GLY A 193 42.79 5.89 2.03
N ALA A 194 42.08 6.95 2.40
CA ALA A 194 42.35 8.30 1.95
C ALA A 194 42.09 9.34 3.04
N THR A 195 42.86 10.42 2.99
CA THR A 195 42.59 11.65 3.74
C THR A 195 42.10 12.72 2.78
N VAL A 196 40.92 13.26 3.05
CA VAL A 196 40.30 14.32 2.25
C VAL A 196 40.23 15.60 3.05
N VAL A 197 40.54 16.72 2.39
CA VAL A 197 40.26 18.05 2.91
C VAL A 197 38.87 18.45 2.41
N CYS A 198 37.98 18.75 3.34
CA CYS A 198 36.57 18.99 3.05
C CYS A 198 36.01 20.15 3.89
N ARG A 199 34.88 20.69 3.46
CA ARG A 199 34.11 21.67 4.25
C ARG A 199 32.83 21.06 4.77
N ASN A 200 32.45 21.45 5.99
CA ASN A 200 31.15 21.09 6.56
C ASN A 200 30.02 21.99 6.00
N SER A 201 28.80 21.76 6.47
CA SER A 201 27.61 22.56 6.10
C SER A 201 27.67 24.05 6.50
N GLN A 202 28.65 24.45 7.32
CA GLN A 202 28.91 25.84 7.72
C GLN A 202 30.12 26.44 7.00
N GLU A 203 30.61 25.81 5.91
CA GLU A 203 31.80 26.22 5.15
C GLU A 203 33.12 26.17 5.95
N GLN A 204 33.15 25.53 7.10
CA GLN A 204 34.38 25.38 7.90
C GLN A 204 35.25 24.27 7.32
N LEU A 205 36.54 24.57 7.14
CA LEU A 205 37.52 23.66 6.58
C LEU A 205 37.98 22.63 7.63
N GLY A 206 38.05 21.37 7.23
CA GLY A 206 38.58 20.28 8.06
C GLY A 206 39.15 19.15 7.20
N SER A 207 39.62 18.10 7.85
CA SER A 207 40.08 16.87 7.20
C SER A 207 39.32 15.66 7.73
N LEU A 208 39.07 14.70 6.84
CA LEU A 208 38.45 13.41 7.15
C LEU A 208 39.36 12.30 6.62
N THR A 209 39.75 11.38 7.49
CA THR A 209 40.51 10.19 7.12
C THR A 209 39.61 8.96 7.26
N PHE A 210 39.56 8.13 6.21
CA PHE A 210 38.74 6.93 6.20
C PHE A 210 39.41 5.82 5.39
N ASN A 211 39.12 4.56 5.75
CA ASN A 211 39.53 3.40 4.94
C ASN A 211 38.54 3.14 3.81
N TRP A 212 39.02 2.57 2.70
CA TRP A 212 38.15 2.24 1.57
C TRP A 212 37.08 1.20 1.94
N SER A 213 37.33 0.37 2.96
CA SER A 213 36.36 -0.58 3.51
C SER A 213 35.19 0.08 4.25
N GLU A 214 35.33 1.34 4.67
CA GLU A 214 34.26 2.10 5.34
C GLU A 214 33.27 2.70 4.33
N VAL A 215 33.64 2.76 3.05
CA VAL A 215 32.79 3.29 1.98
C VAL A 215 31.78 2.21 1.58
N SER A 216 30.57 2.32 2.14
CA SER A 216 29.48 1.38 1.85
C SER A 216 28.85 1.58 0.47
N GLN A 217 28.91 2.80 -0.07
CA GLN A 217 28.28 3.13 -1.35
C GLN A 217 28.98 4.31 -2.02
N ARG A 218 29.18 4.21 -3.34
CA ARG A 218 29.58 5.32 -4.22
C ARG A 218 28.41 5.66 -5.13
N VAL A 219 27.97 6.91 -5.09
CA VAL A 219 26.87 7.41 -5.93
C VAL A 219 27.45 8.33 -6.99
N GLU A 220 27.31 7.95 -8.25
CA GLU A 220 27.67 8.79 -9.39
C GLU A 220 26.39 9.40 -9.98
N TYR A 221 26.34 10.72 -10.09
CA TYR A 221 25.25 11.38 -10.80
C TYR A 221 25.47 11.25 -12.31
N PRO A 222 24.58 10.58 -13.06
CA PRO A 222 24.66 10.55 -14.51
C PRO A 222 24.27 11.94 -15.05
N GLY A 223 25.27 12.81 -15.21
CA GLY A 223 25.04 14.17 -15.71
C GLY A 223 26.23 15.12 -15.61
N TYR A 224 27.20 14.85 -14.72
CA TYR A 224 28.43 15.64 -14.63
C TYR A 224 29.63 14.77 -15.03
N ARG A 225 29.90 14.68 -16.33
CA ARG A 225 31.28 14.48 -16.80
C ARG A 225 31.98 15.82 -16.65
N VAL A 226 32.72 16.00 -15.58
CA VAL A 226 33.73 17.05 -15.52
C VAL A 226 35.03 16.41 -16.00
N ILE A 227 35.59 17.00 -17.06
CA ILE A 227 36.89 16.68 -17.66
C ILE A 227 37.99 17.00 -16.63
#